data_AF-T0NCF4-F1
#
_entry.id   AF-T0NCF4-F1
#
_cell.length_a   1.000
_cell.length_b   1.000
_cell.length_c   1.000
_cell.angle_alpha   90.00
_cell.angle_beta   90.00
_cell.angle_gamma   90.00
#
_symmetry.space_group_name_H-M   'P 1'
#
loop_
_entity.id
_entity.type
_entity.pdbx_description
1 polymer ?
#
loop_
_entity_poly.entity_id
_entity_poly.type
_entity_poly.pdbx_seq_one_letter_code
_entity_poly.pdbx_strand_id
1 'polypeptide(L)'
;MVVNKYTPNMRVFQQDLVEVHKEGQVNSQQGSTFSQVLKGELDKVNDKQIQSENVIQGYISGEKDIHEVMVATEEAKLSLELALQIRNKLINVYEEFNKMQV
;
A
#
# COMPACT_ATOMS: atom_id res chain seq x y z
N MET A 1 8.26 7.03 70.90
CA MET A 1 7.35 7.01 69.75
C MET A 1 8.08 7.68 68.59
N VAL A 2 8.49 6.93 67.57
CA VAL A 2 9.22 7.46 66.40
C VAL A 2 8.22 7.81 65.31
N VAL A 3 8.17 9.08 64.90
CA VAL A 3 7.47 9.51 63.69
C VAL A 3 8.50 9.92 62.65
N ASN A 4 8.65 9.06 61.64
CA ASN A 4 9.47 9.29 60.47
C ASN A 4 8.75 10.32 59.59
N LYS A 5 9.33 11.50 59.39
CA LYS A 5 8.81 12.53 58.48
C LYS A 5 9.80 12.73 57.35
N TYR A 6 9.75 11.82 56.37
CA TYR A 6 10.31 12.10 55.06
C TYR A 6 9.52 13.25 54.45
N THR A 7 10.10 14.43 54.39
CA THR A 7 9.65 15.47 53.48
C THR A 7 10.39 15.27 52.16
N PRO A 8 9.76 14.72 51.11
CA PRO A 8 10.41 14.55 49.82
C PRO A 8 10.76 15.92 49.24
N ASN A 9 12.03 16.11 48.90
CA ASN A 9 12.54 17.31 48.24
C ASN A 9 11.92 17.39 46.83
N MET A 10 11.09 18.41 46.57
CA MET A 10 10.33 18.53 45.31
C MET A 10 11.18 18.84 44.07
N ARG A 11 12.51 18.95 44.20
CA ARG A 11 13.41 19.24 43.08
C ARG A 11 13.57 18.08 42.09
N VAL A 12 13.14 16.86 42.42
CA VAL A 12 13.11 15.73 41.49
C VAL A 12 11.88 15.73 40.56
N PHE A 13 10.87 16.56 40.84
CA PHE A 13 9.64 16.63 40.03
C PHE A 13 9.59 17.83 39.07
N GLN A 14 10.65 18.63 38.97
CA GLN A 14 10.73 19.77 38.05
C GLN A 14 11.32 19.41 36.68
N GLN A 15 11.83 18.19 36.49
CA GLN A 15 12.40 17.76 35.21
C GLN A 15 11.36 17.20 34.22
N ASP A 16 10.09 17.13 34.60
CA ASP A 16 9.01 16.62 33.74
C ASP A 16 8.04 17.71 33.24
N LEU A 17 8.32 19.00 33.49
CA LEU A 17 7.50 20.09 32.99
C LEU A 17 8.27 20.97 32.01
N VAL A 18 8.51 20.44 30.80
CA VAL A 18 8.72 21.24 29.59
C VAL A 18 7.54 20.97 28.65
N GLU A 19 6.62 21.93 28.67
CA GLU A 19 5.75 22.40 27.59
C GLU A 19 4.87 21.38 26.83
N VAL A 20 3.60 21.39 27.23
CA VAL A 20 2.47 21.16 26.33
C VAL A 20 2.52 22.17 25.18
N HIS A 21 2.65 21.70 23.93
CA HIS A 21 1.96 22.20 22.72
C HIS A 21 2.36 21.39 21.48
N LYS A 22 1.52 20.41 21.12
CA LYS A 22 0.77 20.43 19.86
C LYS A 22 -0.19 19.24 19.82
N GLU A 23 -1.46 19.58 19.68
CA GLU A 23 -2.53 18.70 19.25
C GLU A 23 -2.08 17.87 18.03
N GLY A 24 -2.50 16.60 18.00
CA GLY A 24 -2.66 15.88 16.75
C GLY A 24 -1.39 15.61 15.95
N GLN A 25 -0.48 14.80 16.49
CA GLN A 25 0.28 13.90 15.63
C GLN A 25 -0.15 12.47 15.92
N VAL A 26 -1.32 12.12 15.35
CA VAL A 26 -1.44 10.80 14.73
C VAL A 26 -0.22 10.72 13.83
N ASN A 27 0.72 9.86 14.20
CA ASN A 27 1.82 9.50 13.32
C ASN A 27 1.16 8.90 12.08
N SER A 28 0.87 9.76 11.11
CA SER A 28 0.67 9.40 9.72
C SER A 28 2.03 8.95 9.21
N GLN A 29 2.59 7.89 9.78
CA GLN A 29 3.07 6.81 8.94
C GLN A 29 1.83 6.38 8.16
N GLN A 30 1.60 7.13 7.08
CA GLN A 30 0.76 6.76 5.97
C GLN A 30 1.32 5.44 5.48
N GLY A 31 0.90 4.34 6.13
CA GLY A 31 0.81 3.06 5.47
C GLY A 31 0.11 3.36 4.16
N SER A 32 0.77 3.01 3.06
CA SER A 32 0.30 3.29 1.71
C SER A 32 -1.20 3.08 1.65
N THR A 33 -1.96 4.14 1.37
CA THR A 33 -3.42 4.05 1.31
C THR A 33 -3.78 2.94 0.33
N PHE A 34 -4.84 2.17 0.58
CA PHE A 34 -5.25 1.08 -0.32
C PHE A 34 -5.29 1.52 -1.79
N SER A 35 -5.77 2.75 -2.05
CA SER A 35 -5.76 3.36 -3.40
C SER A 35 -4.36 3.52 -4.00
N GLN A 36 -3.34 3.84 -3.21
CA GLN A 36 -1.94 3.92 -3.66
C GLN A 36 -1.39 2.54 -4.00
N VAL A 37 -1.68 1.53 -3.18
CA VAL A 37 -1.29 0.14 -3.46
C VAL A 37 -1.98 -0.35 -4.73
N LEU A 38 -3.30 -0.20 -4.81
CA LEU A 38 -4.08 -0.60 -5.99
C LEU A 38 -3.59 0.10 -7.26
N LYS A 39 -3.29 1.41 -7.18
CA LYS A 39 -2.69 2.15 -8.29
C LYS A 39 -1.34 1.56 -8.68
N GLY A 40 -0.46 1.31 -7.71
CA GLY A 40 0.84 0.70 -7.96
C GLY A 40 0.74 -0.69 -8.60
N GLU A 41 -0.23 -1.52 -8.20
CA GLU A 41 -0.46 -2.82 -8.84
C GLU A 41 -1.05 -2.69 -10.25
N LEU A 42 -1.91 -1.70 -10.51
CA LEU A 42 -2.40 -1.43 -11.87
C LEU A 42 -1.28 -0.91 -12.78
N ASP A 43 -0.40 -0.07 -12.27
CA ASP A 43 0.79 0.39 -12.99
C ASP A 43 1.68 -0.81 -13.37
N LYS A 44 1.87 -1.78 -12.46
CA LYS A 44 2.60 -3.04 -12.78
C LYS A 44 1.93 -3.87 -13.87
N VAL A 45 0.60 -3.93 -13.91
CA VAL A 45 -0.12 -4.65 -14.98
C VAL A 45 0.16 -3.99 -16.33
N ASN A 46 0.16 -2.65 -16.38
CA ASN A 46 0.55 -1.90 -17.57
C ASN A 46 2.02 -2.15 -17.94
N ASP A 47 2.93 -2.16 -16.97
CA ASP A 47 4.35 -2.46 -17.21
C ASP A 47 4.53 -3.85 -17.82
N LYS A 48 3.77 -4.85 -17.37
CA LYS A 48 3.80 -6.20 -17.95
C LYS A 48 3.31 -6.23 -19.40
N GLN A 49 2.30 -5.43 -19.74
CA GLN A 49 1.84 -5.29 -21.14
C GLN A 49 2.94 -4.69 -22.02
N ILE A 50 3.53 -3.57 -21.58
CA ILE A 50 4.62 -2.90 -22.29
C ILE A 50 5.83 -3.84 -22.42
N GLN A 51 6.17 -4.59 -21.37
CA GLN A 51 7.24 -5.59 -21.41
C GLN A 51 6.95 -6.67 -22.46
N SER A 52 5.72 -7.20 -22.52
CA SER A 52 5.33 -8.17 -23.54
C SER A 52 5.50 -7.61 -24.96
N GLU A 53 5.08 -6.36 -25.19
CA GLU A 53 5.25 -5.68 -26.48
C GLU A 53 6.73 -5.51 -26.85
N ASN A 54 7.57 -5.12 -25.89
CA ASN A 54 9.01 -4.99 -26.10
C ASN A 54 9.66 -6.34 -26.46
N VAL A 55 9.27 -7.42 -25.78
CA VAL A 55 9.79 -8.76 -26.08
C VAL A 55 9.32 -9.23 -27.47
N ILE A 56 8.09 -8.94 -27.86
CA ILE A 56 7.58 -9.19 -29.23
C ILE A 56 8.42 -8.43 -30.25
N GLN A 57 8.71 -7.15 -30.00
CA GLN A 57 9.53 -6.32 -30.89
C GLN A 57 10.96 -6.86 -31.01
N GLY A 58 11.55 -7.31 -29.91
CA GLY A 58 12.87 -7.97 -29.89
C GLY A 58 12.87 -9.29 -30.66
N TYR A 59 11.78 -10.05 -30.63
CA TYR A 59 11.64 -11.30 -31.39
C TYR A 59 11.57 -11.02 -32.89
N ILE A 60 10.77 -10.03 -33.31
CA ILE A 60 10.70 -9.58 -34.72
C ILE A 60 12.07 -9.11 -35.21
N SER A 61 12.86 -8.48 -34.33
CA SER A 61 14.22 -8.01 -34.63
C SER A 61 15.29 -9.12 -34.58
N GLY A 62 14.92 -10.34 -34.16
CA GLY A 62 15.82 -11.49 -34.05
C GLY A 62 16.68 -11.54 -32.79
N GLU A 63 16.45 -10.66 -31.81
CA GLU A 63 17.21 -10.57 -30.55
C GLU A 63 16.65 -11.47 -29.43
N LYS A 64 15.37 -11.83 -29.54
CA LYS A 64 14.63 -12.61 -28.53
C LYS A 64 14.10 -13.90 -29.13
N ASP A 65 13.89 -14.92 -28.30
CA ASP A 65 13.30 -16.18 -28.71
C ASP A 65 11.77 -16.19 -28.58
N ILE A 66 11.10 -17.06 -29.35
CA ILE A 66 9.64 -17.20 -29.31
C ILE A 66 9.11 -17.63 -27.94
N HIS A 67 9.89 -18.41 -27.18
CA HIS A 67 9.48 -18.85 -25.85
C HIS A 67 9.40 -17.68 -24.86
N GLU A 68 10.31 -16.71 -24.96
CA GLU A 68 10.28 -15.50 -24.12
C GLU A 68 9.04 -14.66 -24.43
N VAL A 69 8.69 -14.52 -25.71
CA VAL A 69 7.44 -13.84 -26.13
C VAL A 69 6.23 -14.54 -25.54
N MET A 70 6.18 -15.87 -25.64
CA MET A 70 5.05 -16.64 -25.12
C MET A 70 4.89 -16.47 -23.61
N VAL A 71 5.99 -16.54 -22.85
CA VAL A 71 5.98 -16.34 -21.39
C VAL A 71 5.55 -14.93 -21.03
N ALA A 72 6.15 -13.91 -21.66
CA ALA A 72 5.84 -12.51 -21.37
C ALA A 72 4.37 -12.18 -21.69
N THR A 73 3.85 -12.72 -22.79
CA THR A 73 2.45 -12.53 -23.20
C THR A 73 1.49 -13.20 -22.22
N GLU A 74 1.78 -14.43 -21.80
CA GLU A 74 0.93 -15.14 -20.85
C GLU A 74 0.94 -14.46 -19.47
N GLU A 75 2.10 -13.98 -19.01
CA GLU A 75 2.19 -13.21 -17.77
C GLU A 75 1.37 -11.92 -17.82
N ALA A 76 1.45 -11.17 -18.93
CA ALA A 76 0.67 -9.94 -19.12
C ALA A 76 -0.83 -10.24 -19.12
N LYS A 77 -1.25 -11.31 -19.80
CA LYS A 77 -2.63 -11.77 -19.87
C LYS A 77 -3.18 -12.16 -18.49
N LEU A 78 -2.49 -13.05 -17.77
CA LEU A 78 -2.91 -13.49 -16.44
C LEU A 78 -3.00 -12.32 -15.45
N SER A 79 -2.06 -11.38 -15.53
CA SER A 79 -2.05 -10.19 -14.67
C SER A 79 -3.25 -9.29 -14.96
N LEU A 80 -3.60 -9.11 -16.23
CA LEU A 80 -4.80 -8.37 -16.63
C LEU A 80 -6.08 -9.06 -16.17
N GLU A 81 -6.19 -10.37 -16.35
CA GLU A 81 -7.34 -11.15 -15.89
C GLU A 81 -7.55 -11.00 -14.37
N LEU A 82 -6.47 -11.08 -13.59
CA LEU A 82 -6.51 -10.83 -12.15
C LEU A 82 -6.97 -9.41 -11.83
N ALA A 83 -6.45 -8.39 -12.53
CA ALA A 83 -6.86 -7.01 -12.34
C ALA A 83 -8.36 -6.80 -12.61
N LEU A 84 -8.91 -7.44 -13.64
CA LEU A 84 -10.34 -7.41 -13.95
C LEU A 84 -11.19 -8.05 -12.86
N GLN A 85 -10.74 -9.18 -12.30
CA GLN A 85 -11.43 -9.83 -11.18
C GLN A 85 -11.48 -8.93 -9.95
N ILE A 86 -10.36 -8.29 -9.62
CA ILE A 86 -10.27 -7.34 -8.50
C ILE A 86 -11.21 -6.15 -8.76
N ARG A 87 -11.16 -5.56 -9.96
CA ARG A 87 -12.05 -4.45 -10.36
C ARG A 87 -13.52 -4.82 -10.16
N ASN A 88 -13.95 -5.97 -10.66
CA ASN A 88 -15.33 -6.43 -10.52
C ASN A 88 -15.71 -6.63 -9.05
N LYS A 89 -14.81 -7.19 -8.24
CA LYS A 89 -15.07 -7.39 -6.81
C LYS A 89 -15.21 -6.06 -6.06
N LEU A 90 -14.41 -5.06 -6.38
CA LEU A 90 -14.53 -3.72 -5.78
C LEU A 90 -15.85 -3.04 -6.14
N ILE A 91 -16.30 -3.17 -7.39
CA ILE A 91 -17.60 -2.65 -7.83
C ILE A 91 -18.73 -3.36 -7.06
N ASN A 92 -18.68 -4.69 -6.95
CA ASN A 92 -19.69 -5.47 -6.22
C ASN A 92 -19.77 -5.07 -4.74
N VAL A 93 -18.61 -4.91 -4.08
CA VAL A 93 -18.56 -4.47 -2.67
C VAL A 93 -19.20 -3.09 -2.52
N TYR A 94 -18.92 -2.16 -3.43
CA TYR A 94 -19.55 -0.85 -3.43
C TYR A 94 -21.08 -0.94 -3.60
N GLU A 95 -21.57 -1.76 -4.52
CA GLU A 95 -23.01 -1.99 -4.70
C GLU A 95 -23.68 -2.63 -3.48
N GLU A 96 -23.00 -3.56 -2.81
CA GLU A 96 -23.50 -4.25 -1.61
C GLU A 96 -23.67 -3.29 -0.42
N PHE A 97 -22.69 -2.41 -0.17
CA PHE A 97 -22.80 -1.38 0.88
C PHE A 97 -24.00 -0.45 0.65
N ASN A 98 -24.29 -0.09 -0.60
CA ASN A 98 -25.45 0.74 -0.94
C ASN A 98 -26.78 0.02 -0.68
N LYS A 99 -26.85 -1.30 -0.92
CA LYS A 99 -28.06 -2.11 -0.66
C LYS A 99 -28.34 -2.33 0.83
N MET A 100 -27.33 -2.24 1.69
CA MET A 100 -27.51 -2.37 3.15
C MET A 100 -28.03 -1.10 3.82
N GLN A 101 -27.93 0.08 3.18
CA GLN A 101 -28.33 1.37 3.76
C GLN A 101 -29.75 1.83 3.40
N VAL A 102 -30.50 1.04 2.63
CA VAL A 102 -31.93 1.31 2.35
C VAL A 102 -32.85 0.52 3.27
#